data_AF-X1JCV2-F1
#
_entry.id   AF-X1JCV2-F1
#
_cell.length_a   1.000
_cell.length_b   1.000
_cell.length_c   1.000
_cell.angle_alpha   90.00
_cell.angle_beta   90.00
_cell.angle_gamma   90.00
#
_symmetry.space_group_name_H-M   'P 1'
#
loop_
_entity.id
_entity.type
_entity.pdbx_description
1 polymer ?
#
loop_
_entity_poly.entity_id
_entity_poly.type
_entity_poly.pdbx_seq_one_letter_code
_entity_poly.pdbx_strand_id
1 'polypeptide(L)'
;FTSFQKRYNPIFPLIKKVIDEMVLGKIILVRYYFSHYGPYKSWKPLSKEKWFFDSEKAGGGVLLDLGVHCIDILRYLIGEYDKVNGINYNTSCINMSNEDNCNVLFEK
;
A
#
# COMPACT_ATOMS: atom_id res chain seq x y z
N PHE A 1 16.43 -9.44 -4.94
CA PHE A 1 15.00 -9.81 -5.05
C PHE A 1 14.23 -8.98 -4.03
N THR A 2 13.20 -8.26 -4.44
CA THR A 2 12.33 -7.48 -3.53
C THR A 2 11.09 -8.31 -3.23
N SER A 3 10.67 -8.40 -1.97
CA SER A 3 9.56 -9.26 -1.57
C SER A 3 8.21 -8.61 -1.86
N PHE A 4 7.54 -9.06 -2.93
CA PHE A 4 6.17 -8.66 -3.28
C PHE A 4 5.20 -9.84 -3.14
N GLN A 5 4.94 -10.21 -1.89
CA GLN A 5 4.19 -11.41 -1.51
C GLN A 5 2.77 -11.45 -2.10
N LYS A 6 2.13 -10.30 -2.32
CA LYS A 6 0.77 -10.23 -2.87
C LYS A 6 0.68 -10.86 -4.25
N ARG A 7 1.71 -10.75 -5.09
CA ARG A 7 1.73 -11.36 -6.43
C ARG A 7 1.66 -12.89 -6.41
N TYR A 8 2.09 -13.51 -5.31
CA TYR A 8 2.08 -14.96 -5.11
C TYR A 8 0.84 -15.48 -4.38
N ASN A 9 -0.04 -14.59 -3.90
CA ASN A 9 -1.35 -15.02 -3.43
C ASN A 9 -2.21 -15.39 -4.66
N PRO A 10 -2.80 -16.60 -4.70
CA PRO A 10 -3.47 -17.14 -5.89
C PRO A 10 -4.64 -16.28 -6.41
N ILE A 11 -5.19 -15.41 -5.55
CA ILE A 11 -6.25 -14.47 -5.94
C ILE A 11 -5.76 -13.48 -7.01
N PHE A 12 -4.52 -12.98 -6.91
CA PHE A 12 -4.05 -11.94 -7.82
C PHE A 12 -3.70 -12.43 -9.24
N PRO A 13 -3.06 -13.60 -9.44
CA PRO A 13 -2.96 -14.21 -10.76
C PRO A 13 -4.32 -14.48 -11.39
N LEU A 14 -5.33 -14.88 -10.59
CA LEU A 14 -6.69 -15.06 -11.09
C LEU A 14 -7.31 -13.74 -11.54
N ILE A 15 -7.22 -12.68 -10.73
CA ILE A 15 -7.69 -11.33 -11.11
C ILE A 15 -6.98 -10.85 -12.38
N LYS A 16 -5.65 -11.06 -12.48
CA LYS A 16 -4.89 -10.69 -13.67
C LYS A 16 -5.41 -11.41 -14.92
N LYS A 17 -5.69 -12.71 -14.82
CA LYS A 17 -6.29 -13.48 -15.92
C LYS A 17 -7.63 -12.89 -16.35
N VAL A 18 -8.51 -12.56 -15.40
CA VAL A 18 -9.82 -11.92 -15.67
C VAL A 18 -9.66 -10.58 -16.43
N ILE A 19 -8.65 -9.78 -16.06
CA ILE A 19 -8.33 -8.50 -16.73
C ILE A 19 -7.77 -8.75 -18.13
N ASP A 20 -6.78 -9.62 -18.25
CA ASP A 20 -6.07 -9.90 -19.51
C ASP A 20 -7.00 -10.55 -20.55
N GLU A 21 -7.96 -11.39 -20.12
CA GLU A 21 -8.97 -12.02 -20.97
C GLU A 21 -10.18 -11.11 -21.27
N MET A 22 -10.17 -9.86 -20.80
CA MET A 22 -11.26 -8.88 -20.97
C MET A 22 -12.64 -9.39 -20.53
N VAL A 23 -12.71 -10.25 -19.52
CA VAL A 23 -13.97 -10.87 -19.03
C VAL A 23 -14.98 -9.80 -18.58
N LEU A 24 -14.50 -8.68 -18.04
CA LEU A 24 -15.30 -7.53 -17.60
C LEU A 24 -15.32 -6.40 -18.63
N GLY A 25 -14.76 -6.61 -19.83
CA GLY A 25 -14.52 -5.57 -20.81
C GLY A 25 -13.36 -4.65 -20.44
N LYS A 26 -13.40 -3.39 -20.90
CA LYS A 26 -12.36 -2.40 -20.62
C LYS A 26 -12.47 -1.90 -19.17
N ILE A 27 -11.42 -2.11 -18.39
CA ILE A 27 -11.31 -1.56 -17.04
C ILE A 27 -11.12 -0.04 -17.13
N ILE A 28 -12.02 0.72 -16.48
CA ILE A 28 -11.99 2.19 -16.44
C ILE A 28 -11.57 2.76 -15.08
N LEU A 29 -11.71 1.97 -14.01
CA LEU A 29 -11.38 2.38 -12.65
C LEU A 29 -11.00 1.15 -11.81
N VAL A 30 -9.93 1.28 -11.04
CA VAL A 30 -9.55 0.31 -10.01
C VAL A 30 -9.39 1.05 -8.69
N ARG A 31 -9.95 0.49 -7.61
CA ARG A 31 -9.77 0.99 -6.25
C ARG A 31 -9.23 -0.12 -5.39
N TYR A 32 -8.12 0.14 -4.69
CA TYR A 32 -7.52 -0.77 -3.74
C TYR A 32 -7.43 -0.07 -2.38
N TYR A 33 -7.96 -0.70 -1.34
CA TYR A 33 -7.93 -0.21 0.03
C TYR A 33 -7.26 -1.24 0.91
N PHE A 34 -6.27 -0.81 1.70
CA PHE A 34 -5.55 -1.67 2.61
C PHE A 34 -5.21 -0.91 3.88
N SER A 35 -5.66 -1.45 5.01
CA SER A 35 -5.43 -0.87 6.32
C SER A 35 -5.43 -1.96 7.39
N HIS A 36 -4.81 -1.64 8.52
CA HIS A 36 -4.91 -2.39 9.77
C HIS A 36 -4.70 -1.43 10.94
N TYR A 37 -4.88 -1.91 12.17
CA TYR A 37 -4.78 -1.11 13.41
C TYR A 37 -3.35 -0.65 13.77
N GLY A 38 -2.42 -0.66 12.82
CA GLY A 38 -1.00 -0.49 13.11
C GLY A 38 -0.37 -1.73 13.79
N PRO A 39 0.86 -1.60 14.28
CA PRO A 39 1.58 -2.69 14.94
C PRO A 39 0.91 -3.11 16.26
N TYR A 40 0.71 -4.42 16.46
CA TYR A 40 0.11 -4.96 17.69
C TYR A 40 1.01 -4.74 18.92
N LYS A 41 0.42 -4.61 20.11
CA LYS A 41 1.14 -4.40 21.40
C LYS A 41 2.25 -5.42 21.70
N SER A 42 2.19 -6.61 21.10
CA SER A 42 3.19 -7.68 21.22
C SER A 42 4.36 -7.57 20.23
N TRP A 43 4.33 -6.60 19.32
CA TRP A 43 5.34 -6.43 18.26
C TRP A 43 6.49 -5.55 18.75
N LYS A 44 7.73 -5.96 18.46
CA LYS A 44 8.98 -5.23 18.76
C LYS A 44 8.99 -3.73 18.36
N PRO A 45 8.26 -3.22 17.34
CA PRO A 45 8.22 -1.78 17.08
C PRO A 45 7.48 -0.93 18.14
N LEU A 46 6.79 -1.55 19.12
CA LEU A 46 6.32 -0.88 20.35
C LEU A 46 7.29 -1.05 21.54
N SER A 47 8.47 -1.65 21.31
CA SER A 47 9.57 -1.65 22.28
C SER A 47 10.07 -0.22 22.52
N LYS A 48 10.94 -0.04 23.53
CA LYS A 48 11.50 1.27 23.92
C LYS A 48 12.02 2.11 22.74
N GLU A 49 12.46 1.48 21.65
CA GLU A 49 13.05 2.17 20.50
C GLU A 49 12.05 2.84 19.58
N LYS A 50 10.78 2.40 19.55
CA LYS A 50 9.66 2.97 18.75
C LYS A 50 10.02 3.32 17.28
N TRP A 51 11.00 2.62 16.69
CA TRP A 51 11.62 3.03 15.42
C TRP A 51 10.62 3.13 14.27
N PHE A 52 9.56 2.32 14.29
CA PHE A 52 8.53 2.28 13.25
C PHE A 52 7.71 3.58 13.19
N PHE A 53 7.66 4.31 14.29
CA PHE A 53 6.96 5.59 14.40
C PHE A 53 7.90 6.79 14.23
N ASP A 54 9.18 6.54 13.99
CA ASP A 54 10.24 7.53 13.79
C ASP A 54 10.54 7.62 12.28
N SER A 55 10.22 8.76 11.65
CA SER A 55 10.37 8.97 10.20
C SER A 55 11.81 8.76 9.72
N GLU A 56 12.80 9.22 10.48
CA GLU A 56 14.19 9.13 10.07
C GLU A 56 14.68 7.68 10.03
N LYS A 57 14.13 6.82 10.91
CA LYS A 57 14.49 5.40 10.96
C LYS A 57 13.65 4.53 10.03
N ALA A 58 12.34 4.79 9.96
CA ALA A 58 11.41 4.00 9.15
C ALA A 58 11.41 4.41 7.67
N GLY A 59 11.83 5.63 7.36
CA GLY A 59 11.86 6.21 6.01
C GLY A 59 10.51 6.77 5.53
N GLY A 60 9.42 6.58 6.29
CA GLY A 60 8.08 7.05 5.96
C GLY A 60 7.01 6.41 6.85
N GLY A 61 5.74 6.71 6.59
CA GLY A 61 4.60 6.16 7.33
C GLY A 61 3.87 5.06 6.55
N VAL A 62 2.55 5.07 6.64
CA VAL A 62 1.69 4.01 6.08
C VAL A 62 1.83 3.84 4.56
N LEU A 63 2.24 4.89 3.84
CA LEU A 63 2.44 4.81 2.40
C LEU A 63 3.61 3.87 2.05
N LEU A 64 4.69 3.92 2.82
CA LEU A 64 5.84 3.02 2.63
C LEU A 64 5.60 1.64 3.22
N ASP A 65 4.86 1.54 4.33
CA ASP A 65 4.55 0.26 4.97
C ASP A 65 3.51 -0.55 4.18
N LEU A 66 2.32 0.02 3.95
CA LEU A 66 1.21 -0.68 3.28
C LEU A 66 1.04 -0.25 1.83
N GLY A 67 1.18 1.03 1.55
CA GLY A 67 0.95 1.60 0.23
C GLY A 67 1.86 1.00 -0.84
N VAL A 68 3.10 0.63 -0.49
CA VAL A 68 4.03 -0.05 -1.41
C VAL A 68 3.44 -1.35 -1.97
N HIS A 69 2.71 -2.12 -1.16
CA HIS A 69 2.07 -3.35 -1.60
C HIS A 69 0.86 -3.07 -2.51
N CYS A 70 0.12 -1.99 -2.23
CA CYS A 70 -0.97 -1.53 -3.08
C CYS A 70 -0.46 -1.07 -4.45
N ILE A 71 0.60 -0.26 -4.47
CA ILE A 71 1.23 0.24 -5.69
C ILE A 71 1.77 -0.91 -6.52
N ASP A 72 2.49 -1.83 -5.89
CA ASP A 72 3.08 -2.98 -6.57
C ASP A 72 2.02 -3.86 -7.27
N ILE A 73 0.91 -4.13 -6.57
CA ILE A 73 -0.12 -5.02 -7.10
C ILE A 73 -0.94 -4.34 -8.18
N LEU A 74 -1.22 -3.04 -8.05
CA LEU A 74 -1.88 -2.30 -9.11
C LEU A 74 -0.97 -2.26 -10.36
N ARG A 75 0.34 -2.03 -10.22
CA ARG A 75 1.29 -2.08 -11.35
C ARG A 75 1.30 -3.44 -12.03
N TYR A 76 1.22 -4.52 -11.25
CA TYR A 76 1.13 -5.89 -11.77
C TYR A 76 -0.17 -6.15 -12.55
N LEU A 77 -1.30 -5.65 -12.06
CA LEU A 77 -2.62 -5.90 -12.64
C LEU A 77 -2.90 -5.06 -13.89
N ILE A 78 -2.58 -3.76 -13.85
CA ILE A 78 -3.01 -2.79 -14.88
C ILE A 78 -1.86 -2.04 -15.58
N GLY A 79 -0.61 -2.35 -15.23
CA GLY A 79 0.59 -1.74 -15.80
C GLY A 79 1.02 -0.45 -15.11
N GLU A 80 1.97 0.25 -15.74
CA GLU A 80 2.52 1.51 -15.24
C GLU A 80 1.55 2.70 -15.36
N TYR A 81 1.86 3.76 -14.62
CA TYR A 81 1.10 5.01 -14.54
C TYR A 81 1.93 6.17 -15.08
N ASP A 82 1.26 7.16 -15.65
CA ASP A 82 1.88 8.37 -16.19
C ASP A 82 1.92 9.51 -15.17
N LYS A 83 0.91 9.57 -14.28
CA LYS A 83 0.83 10.58 -13.23
C LYS A 83 0.39 9.98 -11.90
N VAL A 84 0.87 10.58 -10.82
CA VAL A 84 0.56 10.18 -9.44
C VAL A 84 0.29 11.43 -8.62
N ASN A 85 -0.84 11.43 -7.92
CA ASN A 85 -1.22 12.47 -6.96
C ASN A 85 -1.50 11.82 -5.61
N GLY A 86 -0.99 12.39 -4.52
CA GLY A 86 -1.13 11.83 -3.19
C GLY A 86 -1.54 12.88 -2.16
N ILE A 87 -2.36 12.47 -1.20
CA ILE A 87 -2.67 13.25 0.00
C ILE A 87 -2.46 12.36 1.21
N ASN A 88 -1.71 12.86 2.19
CA ASN A 88 -1.43 12.17 3.44
C ASN A 88 -2.08 12.89 4.62
N TYR A 89 -2.36 12.13 5.67
CA TYR A 89 -2.96 12.64 6.90
C TYR A 89 -2.29 11.99 8.11
N ASN A 90 -2.40 12.66 9.25
CA ASN A 90 -2.07 12.13 10.56
C ASN A 90 -3.31 12.26 11.45
N THR A 91 -4.04 11.16 11.62
CA THR A 91 -5.30 11.10 12.36
C THR A 91 -5.20 10.31 13.66
N SER A 92 -4.05 9.71 13.92
CA SER A 92 -3.81 8.82 15.04
C SER A 92 -3.70 9.61 16.33
N CYS A 93 -4.26 9.05 17.41
CA CYS A 93 -4.05 9.58 18.76
C CYS A 93 -2.62 9.32 19.28
N ILE A 94 -1.81 8.56 18.53
CA ILE A 94 -0.40 8.33 18.82
C ILE A 94 0.37 9.48 18.17
N ASN A 95 1.06 10.29 18.97
CA ASN A 95 1.89 11.38 18.48
C ASN A 95 3.07 10.82 17.66
N MET A 96 2.85 10.67 16.35
CA MET A 96 3.80 10.14 15.37
C MET A 96 4.25 11.26 14.44
N SER A 97 5.50 11.23 14.00
CA SER A 97 6.00 12.20 13.01
C SER A 97 5.53 11.93 11.58
N ASN A 98 5.00 10.73 11.31
CA ASN A 98 4.75 10.22 9.95
C ASN A 98 3.25 10.18 9.65
N GLU A 99 2.91 10.02 8.38
CA GLU A 99 1.52 9.81 7.96
C GLU A 99 0.99 8.44 8.40
N ASP A 100 -0.20 8.43 8.98
CA ASP A 100 -0.91 7.21 9.39
C ASP A 100 -1.99 6.80 8.36
N ASN A 101 -2.35 7.73 7.47
CA ASN A 101 -3.30 7.55 6.39
C ASN A 101 -2.78 8.22 5.11
N CYS A 102 -3.09 7.61 3.97
CA CYS A 102 -2.78 8.18 2.68
C CYS A 102 -3.84 7.76 1.64
N ASN A 103 -4.20 8.69 0.76
CA ASN A 103 -4.92 8.42 -0.47
C ASN A 103 -4.02 8.75 -1.65
N VAL A 104 -3.90 7.82 -2.59
CA VAL A 104 -3.09 8.01 -3.81
C VAL A 104 -3.95 7.74 -5.03
N LEU A 105 -3.95 8.69 -5.95
CA LEU A 105 -4.59 8.60 -7.26
C LEU A 105 -3.51 8.36 -8.32
N PHE A 106 -3.71 7.33 -9.13
CA PHE A 106 -2.86 6.98 -10.25
C PHE A 106 -3.63 7.24 -11.55
N GLU A 107 -2.99 7.90 -12.50
CA GLU A 107 -3.57 8.21 -13.80
C GLU A 107 -2.69 7.66 -14.92
N LYS A 108 -3.35 7.25 -16.00
CA LYS A 108 -2.80 6.72 -17.24
C LYS A 108 -3.39 7.50 -18.41
#